data_AF-A0A8C5GXE8-F1
#
_entry.id   AF-A0A8C5GXE8-F1
#
_cell.length_a   1.000
_cell.length_b   1.000
_cell.length_c   1.000
_cell.angle_alpha   90.00
_cell.angle_beta   90.00
_cell.angle_gamma   90.00
#
_symmetry.space_group_name_H-M   'P 1'
#
loop_
_entity.id
_entity.type
_entity.pdbx_description
1 polymer ?
#
loop_
_entity_poly.entity_id
_entity_poly.type
_entity_poly.pdbx_seq_one_letter_code
_entity_poly.pdbx_strand_id
1 'polypeptide(L)'
;CYSFVLLNNYGCSCINNRSHSLTNDTLNFLSTLNQTLTCFEKYQLGNHTELCKSCKKMYGDVNKLYGRMEKNDTMCIDLEDAMNMTRRLWSKNFNCSLPRDETVPVLAVSSFMLFLPVIFYLSSFLHSEQKKRKLIHRE
;
A
#
# COMPACT_ATOMS: atom_id res chain seq x y z
N CYS A 1 14.84 -0.43 -29.35
CA CYS A 1 13.43 -0.81 -29.55
C CYS A 1 13.15 -1.44 -30.92
N TYR A 2 13.87 -1.11 -32.01
CA TYR A 2 13.77 -1.89 -33.24
C TYR A 2 14.67 -3.14 -33.14
N SER A 3 14.03 -4.31 -33.16
CA SER A 3 14.59 -5.65 -33.44
C SER A 3 14.90 -6.64 -32.29
N PHE A 4 14.91 -6.27 -31.00
CA PHE A 4 15.10 -7.27 -29.91
C PHE A 4 13.90 -7.49 -28.97
N VAL A 5 12.84 -6.67 -29.08
CA VAL A 5 11.66 -6.72 -28.19
C VAL A 5 10.40 -7.09 -28.98
N LEU A 6 10.49 -8.08 -29.88
CA LEU A 6 9.32 -8.60 -30.62
C LEU A 6 8.57 -9.70 -29.86
N LEU A 7 8.84 -9.90 -28.56
CA LEU A 7 8.15 -10.92 -27.76
C LEU A 7 7.32 -10.37 -26.59
N ASN A 8 7.43 -9.09 -26.22
CA ASN A 8 6.57 -8.51 -25.20
C ASN A 8 6.27 -7.04 -25.52
N ASN A 9 4.99 -6.71 -25.62
CA ASN A 9 4.46 -5.36 -25.90
C ASN A 9 4.78 -4.31 -24.80
N TYR A 10 5.58 -4.65 -23.79
CA TYR A 10 5.73 -3.89 -22.54
C TYR A 10 7.11 -3.21 -22.37
N GLY A 11 8.05 -3.41 -23.29
CA GLY A 11 9.46 -3.00 -23.07
C GLY A 11 9.81 -1.55 -23.39
N CYS A 12 8.98 -0.80 -24.13
CA CYS A 12 9.39 0.48 -24.72
C CYS A 12 8.40 1.65 -24.54
N SER A 13 7.39 1.56 -23.66
CA SER A 13 6.40 2.64 -23.44
C SER A 13 7.01 3.93 -22.87
N CYS A 14 8.27 3.89 -22.44
CA CYS A 14 9.02 5.03 -21.91
C CYS A 14 9.63 5.95 -22.98
N ILE A 15 9.62 5.54 -24.26
CA ILE A 15 10.21 6.31 -25.36
C ILE A 15 9.13 6.69 -26.38
N ASN A 16 9.15 7.94 -26.82
CA ASN A 16 8.31 8.39 -27.92
C ASN A 16 8.87 7.86 -29.25
N ASN A 17 8.04 7.11 -29.98
CA ASN A 17 8.40 6.51 -31.27
C ASN A 17 8.83 7.51 -32.34
N ARG A 18 8.45 8.80 -32.25
CA ARG A 18 8.81 9.81 -33.25
C ARG A 18 10.12 10.53 -32.94
N SER A 19 10.33 10.91 -31.68
CA SER A 19 11.48 11.71 -31.26
C SER A 19 12.62 10.88 -30.70
N HIS A 20 12.42 9.57 -30.49
CA HIS A 20 13.34 8.69 -29.75
C HIS A 20 13.70 9.23 -28.35
N SER A 21 12.92 10.17 -27.82
CA SER A 21 13.12 10.80 -26.52
C SER A 21 12.25 10.15 -25.47
N LEU A 22 12.65 10.28 -24.20
CA LEU A 22 11.83 9.90 -23.07
C LEU A 22 10.48 10.63 -23.10
N THR A 23 9.41 9.96 -22.68
CA THR A 23 8.11 10.62 -22.50
C THR A 23 8.15 11.58 -21.31
N ASN A 24 7.26 12.57 -21.30
CA ASN A 24 7.16 13.53 -20.20
C ASN A 24 6.87 12.83 -18.86
N ASP A 25 6.05 11.77 -18.87
CA ASP A 25 5.74 10.99 -17.68
C ASP A 25 6.98 10.26 -17.15
N THR A 26 7.75 9.65 -18.06
CA THR A 26 9.03 9.01 -17.70
C THR A 26 10.02 10.03 -17.11
N LEU A 27 10.17 11.21 -17.73
CA LEU A 27 11.04 12.27 -17.22
C LEU A 27 10.63 12.75 -15.82
N ASN A 28 9.33 12.95 -15.62
CA ASN A 28 8.78 13.35 -14.32
C ASN A 28 9.01 12.28 -13.25
N PHE A 29 8.81 11.01 -13.61
CA PHE A 29 9.09 9.88 -12.72
C PHE A 29 10.56 9.80 -12.32
N LEU A 30 11.47 9.85 -13.31
CA LEU A 30 12.91 9.79 -13.06
C LEU A 30 13.38 10.98 -12.20
N SER A 31 12.84 12.17 -12.41
CA SER A 31 13.14 13.34 -11.58
C SER A 31 12.70 13.13 -10.12
N THR A 32 11.46 12.68 -9.92
CA THR A 32 10.89 12.41 -8.58
C THR A 32 11.64 11.27 -7.87
N LEU A 33 12.00 10.23 -8.62
CA LEU A 33 12.79 9.12 -8.13
C LEU A 33 14.19 9.59 -7.71
N ASN A 34 14.85 10.40 -8.53
CA ASN A 34 16.17 10.93 -8.21
C ASN A 34 16.15 11.75 -6.90
N GLN A 35 15.16 12.63 -6.72
CA GLN A 35 14.99 13.35 -5.44
C GLN A 35 14.83 12.40 -4.24
N THR A 36 14.09 11.31 -4.43
CA THR A 36 13.91 10.28 -3.39
C THR A 36 15.23 9.57 -3.06
N LEU A 37 16.00 9.19 -4.07
CA LEU A 37 17.30 8.52 -3.90
C LEU A 37 18.34 9.47 -3.29
N THR A 38 18.38 10.74 -3.70
CA THR A 38 19.21 11.76 -3.05
C THR A 38 18.87 11.91 -1.57
N CYS A 39 17.59 11.82 -1.20
CA CYS A 39 17.21 11.80 0.21
C CYS A 39 17.75 10.55 0.92
N PHE A 40 17.66 9.37 0.30
CA PHE A 40 18.20 8.14 0.89
C PHE A 40 19.71 8.22 1.08
N GLU A 41 20.45 8.71 0.09
CA GLU A 41 21.90 8.89 0.14
C GLU A 41 22.33 9.81 1.29
N LYS A 42 21.59 10.92 1.52
CA LYS A 42 21.85 11.85 2.63
C LYS A 42 21.89 11.16 3.99
N TYR A 43 21.10 10.10 4.16
CA TYR A 43 20.97 9.37 5.43
C TYR A 43 21.57 7.95 5.38
N GLN A 44 22.28 7.58 4.30
CA GLN A 44 22.78 6.22 4.06
C GLN A 44 23.80 5.74 5.11
N LEU A 45 24.60 6.65 5.67
CA LEU A 45 25.59 6.36 6.73
C LEU A 45 25.07 6.67 8.14
N GLY A 46 23.78 7.03 8.27
CA GLY A 46 23.22 7.62 9.48
C GLY A 46 22.03 6.87 10.08
N ASN A 47 21.21 7.60 10.84
CA ASN A 47 20.06 7.06 11.56
C ASN A 47 18.88 6.76 10.62
N HIS A 48 18.66 5.48 10.29
CA HIS A 48 17.55 5.04 9.45
C HIS A 48 16.18 5.52 9.97
N THR A 49 16.01 5.73 11.27
CA THR A 49 14.76 6.27 11.84
C THR A 49 14.45 7.68 11.32
N GLU A 50 15.49 8.51 11.17
CA GLU A 50 15.34 9.86 10.63
C GLU A 50 15.11 9.82 9.12
N LEU A 51 15.79 8.93 8.39
CA LEU A 51 15.54 8.65 6.96
C LEU A 51 14.05 8.35 6.73
N CYS A 52 13.48 7.43 7.50
CA CYS A 52 12.08 7.03 7.36
C CYS A 52 11.11 8.19 7.62
N LYS A 53 11.47 9.18 8.44
CA LYS A 53 10.64 10.37 8.71
C LYS A 53 10.81 11.42 7.62
N SER A 54 12.06 11.77 7.33
CA SER A 54 12.44 12.85 6.41
C SER A 54 12.14 12.51 4.95
N CYS A 55 12.38 11.26 4.53
CA CYS A 55 12.17 10.82 3.15
C CYS A 55 10.76 10.26 2.89
N LYS A 56 9.90 10.14 3.92
CA LYS A 56 8.55 9.55 3.81
C LYS A 56 7.69 10.21 2.72
N LYS A 57 7.73 11.53 2.67
CA LYS A 57 6.94 12.32 1.71
C LYS A 57 7.39 12.03 0.28
N MET A 58 8.69 12.15 0.01
CA MET A 58 9.27 11.89 -1.32
C MET A 58 9.02 10.45 -1.78
N TYR A 59 9.25 9.47 -0.90
CA TYR A 59 8.93 8.07 -1.18
C TYR A 59 7.42 7.85 -1.46
N GLY A 60 6.55 8.52 -0.70
CA GLY A 60 5.11 8.48 -0.93
C GLY A 60 4.72 9.09 -2.27
N ASP A 61 5.36 10.18 -2.68
CA ASP A 61 5.06 10.89 -3.92
C ASP A 61 5.53 10.10 -5.16
N VAL A 62 6.72 9.49 -5.13
CA VAL A 62 7.16 8.58 -6.21
C VAL A 62 6.26 7.34 -6.32
N ASN A 63 5.79 6.77 -5.20
CA ASN A 63 4.89 5.62 -5.22
C ASN A 63 3.48 5.99 -5.73
N LYS A 64 2.99 7.20 -5.43
CA LYS A 64 1.74 7.73 -6.01
C LYS A 64 1.87 7.94 -7.52
N LEU A 65 2.99 8.49 -7.97
CA LEU A 65 3.26 8.70 -9.39
C LEU A 65 3.36 7.37 -10.13
N TYR A 66 4.09 6.39 -9.57
CA TYR A 66 4.13 5.02 -10.06
C TYR A 66 2.71 4.43 -10.22
N GLY A 67 1.89 4.48 -9.16
CA GLY A 67 0.52 3.94 -9.23
C GLY A 67 -0.41 4.66 -10.21
N ARG A 68 -0.11 5.90 -10.61
CA ARG A 68 -0.82 6.60 -11.69
C ARG A 68 -0.37 6.09 -13.05
N MET A 69 0.94 5.95 -13.27
CA MET A 69 1.50 5.46 -14.53
C MET A 69 1.11 4.00 -14.80
N GLU A 70 1.01 3.19 -13.76
CA GLU A 70 0.55 1.79 -13.83
C GLU A 70 -0.89 1.71 -14.33
N LYS A 71 -1.76 2.61 -13.84
CA LYS A 71 -3.16 2.70 -14.31
C LYS A 71 -3.30 3.21 -15.74
N ASN A 72 -2.35 4.03 -16.19
CA ASN A 72 -2.36 4.61 -17.52
C ASN A 72 -1.61 3.75 -18.55
N ASP A 73 -1.09 2.58 -18.15
CA ASP A 73 -0.31 1.66 -18.99
C ASP A 73 0.92 2.31 -19.67
N THR A 74 1.50 3.32 -19.00
CA THR A 74 2.69 4.05 -19.48
C THR A 74 3.98 3.52 -18.86
N MET A 75 3.98 2.26 -18.38
CA MET A 75 5.11 1.64 -17.71
C MET A 75 6.07 0.96 -18.69
N CYS A 76 7.34 0.92 -18.32
CA CYS A 76 8.33 0.07 -18.95
C CYS A 76 9.16 -0.64 -17.88
N ILE A 77 9.82 -1.73 -18.28
CA ILE A 77 10.62 -2.60 -17.40
C ILE A 77 11.63 -1.81 -16.57
N ASP A 78 12.30 -0.81 -17.16
CA ASP A 78 13.28 0.01 -16.44
C ASP A 78 12.66 0.77 -15.25
N LEU A 79 11.42 1.24 -15.38
CA LEU A 79 10.71 1.92 -14.28
C LEU A 79 10.22 0.95 -13.21
N GLU A 80 9.77 -0.24 -13.63
CA GLU A 80 9.37 -1.32 -12.72
C GLU A 80 10.55 -1.77 -11.88
N ASP A 81 11.70 -2.02 -12.50
CA ASP A 81 12.94 -2.42 -11.83
C ASP A 81 13.45 -1.34 -10.88
N ALA A 82 13.47 -0.09 -11.34
CA ALA A 82 13.88 1.04 -10.50
C ALA A 82 12.98 1.19 -9.28
N MET A 83 11.65 1.07 -9.45
CA MET A 83 10.72 1.13 -8.33
C MET A 83 10.83 -0.08 -7.41
N ASN A 84 11.04 -1.28 -7.96
CA ASN A 84 11.21 -2.50 -7.19
C ASN A 84 12.46 -2.42 -6.29
N MET A 85 13.58 -1.96 -6.84
CA MET A 85 14.79 -1.69 -6.06
C MET A 85 14.53 -0.65 -4.95
N THR A 86 13.86 0.44 -5.29
CA THR A 86 13.52 1.52 -4.34
C THR A 86 12.63 1.02 -3.20
N ARG A 87 11.64 0.18 -3.50
CA ARG A 87 10.78 -0.47 -2.49
C ARG A 87 11.56 -1.41 -1.60
N ARG A 88 12.51 -2.16 -2.15
CA ARG A 88 13.40 -3.04 -1.37
C ARG A 88 14.29 -2.22 -0.44
N LEU A 89 14.88 -1.12 -0.92
CA LEU A 89 15.67 -0.21 -0.09
C LEU A 89 14.81 0.31 1.08
N TRP A 90 13.64 0.87 0.78
CA TRP A 90 12.73 1.41 1.79
C TRP A 90 12.30 0.38 2.86
N SER A 91 11.90 -0.82 2.42
CA SER A 91 11.30 -1.82 3.30
C SER A 91 12.31 -2.75 3.97
N LYS A 92 13.31 -3.24 3.25
CA LYS A 92 14.23 -4.28 3.73
C LYS A 92 15.57 -3.73 4.21
N ASN A 93 16.09 -2.68 3.56
CA ASN A 93 17.38 -2.13 3.95
C ASN A 93 17.23 -1.10 5.07
N PHE A 94 16.24 -0.21 4.94
CA PHE A 94 15.98 0.84 5.93
C PHE A 94 14.91 0.47 6.97
N ASN A 95 14.18 -0.63 6.78
CA ASN A 95 13.09 -1.07 7.65
C ASN A 95 12.02 0.02 7.91
N CYS A 96 11.79 0.90 6.94
CA CYS A 96 10.80 1.99 7.02
C CYS A 96 9.36 1.54 6.79
N SER A 97 9.12 0.23 6.62
CA SER A 97 7.78 -0.32 6.53
C SER A 97 7.09 -0.19 7.89
N LEU A 98 6.20 0.79 8.01
CA LEU A 98 5.33 0.91 9.17
C LEU A 98 4.24 -0.18 9.08
N PRO A 99 3.97 -0.94 10.15
CA PRO A 99 2.72 -1.66 10.25
C PRO A 99 1.59 -0.62 10.16
N ARG A 100 0.60 -0.88 9.32
CA ARG A 100 -0.57 -0.01 9.18
C ARG A 100 -1.31 0.00 10.53
N ASP A 101 -1.50 1.17 11.14
CA ASP A 101 -2.23 1.38 12.42
C ASP A 101 -3.75 1.09 12.32
N GLU A 102 -4.18 0.25 11.38
CA GLU A 102 -5.56 -0.18 11.21
C GLU A 102 -5.87 -1.44 12.05
N THR A 103 -4.90 -1.95 12.82
CA THR A 103 -5.08 -3.14 13.65
C THR A 103 -6.11 -2.89 14.75
N VAL A 104 -6.09 -1.72 15.37
CA VAL A 104 -7.00 -1.35 16.47
C VAL A 104 -8.47 -1.30 16.04
N PRO A 105 -8.87 -0.55 15.00
CA PRO A 105 -10.27 -0.52 14.56
C PRO A 105 -10.74 -1.90 14.06
N VAL A 106 -9.88 -2.66 13.36
CA VAL A 106 -10.22 -4.01 12.88
C VAL A 106 -10.46 -4.98 14.03
N LEU A 107 -9.61 -4.96 15.06
CA LEU A 107 -9.80 -5.77 16.28
C LEU A 107 -11.09 -5.40 17.04
N ALA A 108 -11.41 -4.11 17.14
CA ALA A 108 -12.63 -3.66 17.81
C ALA A 108 -13.91 -4.15 17.07
N VAL A 109 -13.97 -3.98 15.75
CA VAL A 109 -15.13 -4.39 14.94
C VAL A 109 -15.31 -5.91 14.94
N SER A 110 -14.22 -6.65 14.74
CA SER A 110 -14.25 -8.12 14.75
C SER A 110 -14.69 -8.69 16.10
N SER A 111 -14.17 -8.14 17.20
CA SER A 111 -14.58 -8.49 18.56
C SER A 111 -16.08 -8.28 18.77
N PHE A 112 -16.59 -7.09 18.42
CA PHE A 112 -18.01 -6.77 18.55
C PHE A 112 -18.91 -7.75 17.78
N MET A 113 -18.55 -8.08 16.54
CA MET A 113 -19.31 -9.05 15.72
C MET A 113 -19.37 -10.45 16.34
N LEU A 114 -18.32 -10.88 17.05
CA LEU A 114 -18.30 -12.18 17.74
C LEU A 114 -19.14 -12.21 19.01
N PHE A 115 -19.28 -11.08 19.71
CA PHE A 115 -20.11 -11.00 20.91
C PHE A 115 -21.61 -10.92 20.62
N LEU A 116 -22.01 -10.38 19.47
CA LEU A 116 -23.42 -10.24 19.11
C LEU A 116 -24.21 -11.56 19.15
N PRO A 117 -23.74 -12.68 18.55
CA PRO A 117 -24.43 -13.98 18.66
C PRO A 117 -24.57 -14.45 20.11
N VAL A 118 -23.50 -14.33 20.91
CA VAL A 118 -23.50 -14.77 22.31
C VAL A 118 -24.54 -14.01 23.12
N ILE A 119 -24.56 -12.68 22.99
CA ILE A 119 -25.53 -11.81 23.68
C ILE A 119 -26.95 -12.11 23.20
N PHE A 120 -27.15 -12.32 21.90
CA PHE A 120 -28.46 -12.65 21.33
C PHE A 120 -29.00 -13.99 21.85
N TYR A 121 -28.16 -15.03 21.93
CA TYR A 121 -28.55 -16.33 22.47
C TYR A 121 -28.86 -16.26 23.97
N LEU A 122 -28.01 -15.59 24.75
CA LEU A 122 -28.22 -15.44 26.20
C LEU A 122 -29.49 -14.63 26.51
N SER A 123 -29.70 -13.52 25.80
CA SER A 123 -30.90 -12.70 25.96
C SER A 123 -32.18 -13.46 25.57
N SER A 124 -32.14 -14.23 24.47
CA SER A 124 -33.26 -15.08 24.05
C SER A 124 -33.58 -16.18 25.08
N PHE A 125 -32.56 -16.80 25.66
CA PHE A 125 -32.72 -17.82 26.71
C PHE A 125 -33.35 -17.23 27.98
N LEU A 126 -32.83 -16.11 28.47
CA LEU A 126 -33.37 -15.42 29.66
C LEU A 126 -34.83 -14.96 29.44
N HIS A 127 -35.13 -14.42 28.26
CA HIS A 127 -36.48 -13.98 27.92
C HIS A 127 -37.47 -15.16 27.85
N SER A 128 -37.02 -16.34 27.39
CA SER A 128 -37.82 -17.58 27.37
C SER A 128 -38.16 -18.06 28.78
N GLU A 129 -37.19 -18.11 29.69
CA GLU A 129 -37.40 -18.52 31.09
C GLU A 129 -38.30 -17.52 31.86
N GLN A 130 -38.19 -16.22 31.58
CA GLN A 130 -39.10 -15.22 32.14
C GLN A 130 -40.54 -15.38 31.64
N LYS A 131 -40.74 -15.73 30.37
CA LYS A 131 -42.09 -16.06 29.84
C LYS A 131 -42.70 -17.28 30.54
N LYS A 132 -41.90 -18.31 30.86
CA LYS A 132 -42.36 -19.48 31.63
C LYS A 132 -42.76 -19.13 33.06
N ARG A 133 -41.96 -18.33 33.78
CA ARG A 133 -42.29 -17.92 35.18
C ARG A 133 -43.54 -17.05 35.28
N LYS A 134 -43.83 -16.21 34.27
CA LYS A 134 -45.07 -15.41 34.23
C LYS A 134 -46.34 -16.23 33.97
N LEU A 135 -46.23 -17.44 33.42
CA LEU A 135 -47.38 -18.34 33.22
C LEU A 135 -47.72 -19.11 34.50
N ILE A 136 -46.73 -19.52 35.29
CA ILE A 136 -46.94 -20.28 36.53
C ILE A 136 -47.54 -19.41 37.65
N HIS A 137 -47.30 -18.10 37.64
CA HIS A 137 -47.83 -17.19 38.65
C HIS A 137 -49.24 -16.64 38.35
N ARG A 138 -49.85 -17.05 37.23
CA ARG A 138 -51.17 -16.55 36.78
C ARG A 138 -52.30 -17.60 36.94
N GLU A 139 -52.07 -18.66 37.69
CA GLU A 139 -53.12 -19.57 38.21
C GLU A 139 -53.39 -19.28 39.69
#